data_AF-A0A800BNM9-F1
#
_entry.id   AF-A0A800BNM9-F1
#
_cell.length_a   1.000
_cell.length_b   1.000
_cell.length_c   1.000
_cell.angle_alpha   90.00
_cell.angle_beta   90.00
_cell.angle_gamma   90.00
#
_symmetry.space_group_name_H-M   'P 1'
#
loop_
_entity.id
_entity.type
_entity.pdbx_description
1 polymer ?
#
loop_
_entity_poly.entity_id
_entity_poly.type
_entity_poly.pdbx_seq_one_letter_code
_entity_poly.pdbx_strand_id
1 'polypeptide(L)'
;MKFIKVDRKVNHLAIAGFLLPFASCGIVGGLILLVKRDFSSLMFLLPYFSVVPGLLGLGLFCSIRSIGLIEERNDKDYAYSGLTLNIVFLLIYIISVIYFLGS
;
A
#
# COMPACT_ATOMS: atom_id res chain seq x y z
N MET A 1 24.24 9.62 -32.89
CA MET A 1 23.27 9.45 -31.79
C MET A 1 23.40 8.01 -31.29
N LYS A 2 24.05 7.79 -30.14
CA LYS A 2 24.34 6.44 -29.62
C LYS A 2 23.18 6.05 -28.70
N PHE A 3 22.30 5.17 -29.16
CA PHE A 3 21.28 4.58 -28.31
C PHE A 3 21.98 3.65 -27.30
N ILE A 4 22.37 4.20 -26.15
CA ILE A 4 22.81 3.40 -25.02
C ILE A 4 21.57 2.66 -24.53
N LYS A 5 21.49 1.37 -24.88
CA LYS A 5 20.51 0.45 -24.33
C LYS A 5 20.91 0.21 -22.88
N VAL A 6 20.43 1.07 -21.98
CA VAL A 6 20.53 0.82 -20.54
C VAL A 6 19.52 -0.30 -20.27
N ASP A 7 19.99 -1.51 -19.97
CA ASP A 7 19.15 -2.55 -19.38
C ASP A 7 18.70 -2.04 -18.01
N ARG A 8 17.60 -1.28 -17.98
CA ARG A 8 17.05 -0.72 -16.75
C ARG A 8 16.43 -1.85 -15.96
N LYS A 9 17.14 -2.30 -14.93
CA LYS A 9 16.65 -3.29 -13.99
C LYS A 9 15.42 -2.72 -13.28
N VAL A 10 14.31 -3.45 -13.32
CA VAL A 10 13.03 -3.04 -12.75
C VAL A 10 13.17 -2.76 -11.25
N ASN A 11 12.60 -1.65 -10.77
CA ASN A 11 12.48 -1.38 -9.34
C ASN A 11 11.23 -2.06 -8.76
N HIS A 12 11.38 -3.34 -8.43
CA HIS A 12 10.29 -4.10 -7.81
C HIS A 12 9.80 -3.48 -6.49
N LEU A 13 10.64 -2.73 -5.78
CA LEU A 13 10.25 -2.04 -4.54
C LEU A 13 9.31 -0.87 -4.82
N ALA A 14 9.56 -0.07 -5.85
CA ALA A 14 8.66 1.02 -6.21
C ALA A 14 7.30 0.49 -6.70
N ILE A 15 7.32 -0.58 -7.50
CA ILE A 15 6.09 -1.24 -7.96
C ILE A 15 5.31 -1.82 -6.77
N ALA A 16 5.98 -2.54 -5.87
CA ALA A 16 5.32 -3.08 -4.68
C ALA A 16 4.78 -1.97 -3.78
N GLY A 17 5.56 -0.92 -3.54
CA GLY A 17 5.14 0.26 -2.79
C GLY A 17 3.90 0.92 -3.39
N PHE A 18 3.83 1.01 -4.71
CA PHE A 18 2.67 1.53 -5.43
C PHE A 18 1.43 0.61 -5.36
N LEU A 19 1.59 -0.71 -5.47
CA LEU A 19 0.48 -1.65 -5.58
C LEU A 19 -0.13 -2.08 -4.23
N LEU A 20 0.67 -2.16 -3.17
CA LEU A 20 0.22 -2.60 -1.84
C LEU A 20 -0.95 -1.81 -1.22
N PRO A 21 -1.07 -0.48 -1.36
CA PRO A 21 -2.26 0.23 -0.88
C PRO A 21 -3.55 -0.21 -1.61
N PHE A 22 -3.49 -0.48 -2.92
CA PHE A 22 -4.64 -1.00 -3.66
C PHE A 22 -5.01 -2.42 -3.25
N ALA A 23 -4.00 -3.28 -3.02
CA ALA A 23 -4.21 -4.62 -2.49
C ALA A 23 -4.91 -4.57 -1.11
N SER A 24 -4.51 -3.63 -0.26
CA SER A 24 -5.13 -3.38 1.05
C SER A 24 -6.61 -3.02 0.90
N CYS A 25 -6.95 -2.11 -0.02
CA CYS A 25 -8.35 -1.77 -0.31
C CYS A 25 -9.15 -2.94 -0.88
N GLY A 26 -8.54 -3.75 -1.75
CA GLY A 26 -9.18 -4.96 -2.27
C GLY A 26 -9.54 -5.95 -1.16
N ILE A 27 -8.65 -6.15 -0.18
CA ILE A 27 -8.90 -6.98 0.99
C ILE A 27 -10.03 -6.39 1.84
N VAL A 28 -9.98 -5.10 2.17
CA VAL A 28 -11.04 -4.44 2.95
C VAL A 28 -12.40 -4.58 2.25
N GLY A 29 -12.46 -4.32 0.95
CA GLY A 29 -13.68 -4.49 0.16
C GLY A 29 -14.21 -5.92 0.21
N GLY A 30 -13.32 -6.92 0.06
CA GLY A 30 -13.67 -8.33 0.21
C GLY A 30 -14.22 -8.67 1.61
N LEU A 31 -13.56 -8.20 2.67
CA LEU A 31 -14.00 -8.41 4.05
C LEU A 31 -15.39 -7.85 4.30
N ILE A 32 -15.66 -6.62 3.83
CA ILE A 32 -16.97 -5.97 3.96
C ILE A 32 -18.07 -6.80 3.30
N LEU A 33 -17.80 -7.35 2.11
CA LEU A 33 -18.76 -8.20 1.39
C LEU A 33 -18.99 -9.54 2.09
N LEU A 34 -17.95 -10.13 2.66
CA LEU A 34 -18.03 -11.43 3.35
C LEU A 34 -18.86 -11.38 4.62
N VAL A 35 -18.67 -10.35 5.46
CA VAL A 35 -19.34 -10.28 6.77
C VAL A 35 -20.74 -9.66 6.73
N LYS A 36 -21.20 -9.18 5.57
CA LYS A 36 -22.58 -8.68 5.35
C LYS A 36 -23.04 -7.68 6.44
N ARG A 37 -22.18 -6.73 6.81
CA ARG A 37 -22.36 -5.70 7.86
C ARG A 37 -22.16 -6.15 9.31
N ASP A 38 -21.80 -7.41 9.56
CA ASP A 38 -21.33 -7.83 10.89
C ASP A 38 -19.83 -7.52 11.08
N PHE A 39 -19.52 -6.24 11.29
CA PHE A 39 -18.13 -5.77 11.45
C PHE A 39 -17.51 -6.15 12.80
N SER A 40 -18.31 -6.66 13.75
CA SER A 40 -17.83 -7.18 15.03
C SER A 40 -17.33 -8.62 14.94
N SER A 41 -17.57 -9.29 13.80
CA SER A 41 -17.07 -10.63 13.56
C SER A 41 -15.54 -10.68 13.58
N LEU A 42 -14.96 -11.70 14.22
CA LEU A 42 -13.52 -11.95 14.18
C LEU A 42 -12.98 -12.13 12.75
N MET A 43 -13.83 -12.59 11.82
CA MET A 43 -13.48 -12.69 10.40
C MET A 43 -13.23 -11.33 9.75
N PHE A 44 -13.84 -10.25 10.26
CA PHE A 44 -13.55 -8.88 9.84
C PHE A 44 -12.40 -8.30 10.66
N LEU A 45 -12.51 -8.35 12.00
CA LEU A 45 -11.59 -7.67 12.92
C LEU A 45 -10.14 -8.14 12.78
N LEU A 46 -9.90 -9.45 12.73
CA LEU A 46 -8.53 -9.97 12.69
C LEU A 46 -7.80 -9.50 11.42
N PRO A 47 -8.30 -9.73 10.19
CA PRO A 47 -7.62 -9.24 9.00
C PRO A 47 -7.58 -7.70 8.92
N TYR A 48 -8.65 -7.03 9.35
CA TYR A 48 -8.72 -5.57 9.32
C TYR A 48 -7.66 -4.91 10.21
N PHE A 49 -7.45 -5.40 11.44
CA PHE A 49 -6.47 -4.84 12.38
C PHE A 49 -5.04 -5.36 12.22
N SER A 50 -4.81 -6.43 11.45
CA SER A 50 -3.47 -7.00 11.26
C SER A 50 -2.98 -6.91 9.82
N VAL A 51 -3.73 -7.46 8.87
CA VAL A 51 -3.31 -7.59 7.46
C VAL A 51 -3.30 -6.22 6.78
N VAL A 52 -4.35 -5.41 6.97
CA VAL A 52 -4.46 -4.08 6.33
C VAL A 52 -3.33 -3.13 6.77
N PRO A 53 -3.10 -2.87 8.08
CA PRO A 53 -1.98 -2.03 8.49
C PRO A 53 -0.63 -2.67 8.15
N GLY A 54 -0.52 -4.00 8.15
CA GLY A 54 0.67 -4.71 7.71
C GLY A 54 1.02 -4.43 6.25
N LEU A 55 0.05 -4.51 5.34
CA LEU A 55 0.26 -4.23 3.92
C LEU A 55 0.58 -2.76 3.65
N LEU A 56 -0.11 -1.83 4.32
CA LEU A 56 0.20 -0.40 4.23
C LEU A 56 1.60 -0.09 4.79
N GLY A 57 2.00 -0.73 5.89
CA GLY A 57 3.35 -0.61 6.45
C GLY A 57 4.43 -1.15 5.53
N LEU A 58 4.19 -2.32 4.92
CA LEU A 58 5.09 -2.89 3.91
C LEU A 58 5.17 -2.02 2.66
N GLY A 59 4.04 -1.48 2.19
CA GLY A 59 3.98 -0.57 1.05
C GLY A 59 4.76 0.72 1.30
N LEU A 60 4.63 1.30 2.50
CA LEU A 60 5.40 2.45 2.93
C LEU A 60 6.90 2.14 2.98
N PHE A 61 7.27 1.01 3.58
CA PHE A 61 8.67 0.55 3.63
C PHE A 61 9.27 0.39 2.22
N CYS A 62 8.57 -0.31 1.33
CA CYS A 62 8.97 -0.50 -0.06
C CYS A 62 9.13 0.85 -0.80
N SER A 63 8.19 1.77 -0.60
CA SER A 63 8.23 3.10 -1.22
C SER A 63 9.45 3.90 -0.75
N ILE A 64 9.72 3.96 0.56
CA ILE A 64 10.89 4.67 1.12
C ILE A 64 12.19 4.06 0.60
N ARG A 65 12.30 2.72 0.62
CA ARG A 65 13.49 2.03 0.11
C ARG A 65 13.70 2.24 -1.38
N SER A 66 12.63 2.39 -2.15
CA SER A 66 12.72 2.61 -3.59
C SER A 66 13.29 3.99 -3.96
N ILE A 67 13.15 5.01 -3.10
CA ILE A 67 13.66 6.36 -3.36
C ILE A 67 15.17 6.37 -3.56
N GLY A 68 15.90 5.58 -2.76
CA GLY A 68 17.36 5.46 -2.89
C GLY A 68 17.82 4.78 -4.19
N LEU A 69 16.90 4.18 -4.95
CA LEU A 69 17.20 3.49 -6.22
C LEU A 69 16.80 4.31 -7.45
N ILE A 70 16.22 5.50 -7.28
CA ILE A 70 15.69 6.31 -8.38
C ILE A 70 16.77 6.70 -9.39
N GLU A 71 17.98 7.06 -8.92
CA GLU A 71 19.07 7.46 -9.81
C GLU A 71 19.51 6.31 -10.73
N GLU A 72 19.50 5.08 -10.23
CA GLU A 72 19.90 3.89 -10.98
C GLU A 72 18.78 3.34 -11.87
N ARG A 73 17.51 3.45 -11.43
CA ARG A 73 16.37 2.74 -12.04
C ARG A 73 15.37 3.64 -12.75
N ASN A 74 15.49 4.96 -12.58
CA ASN A 74 14.68 6.00 -13.22
C ASN A 74 13.16 5.75 -13.13
N ASP A 75 12.69 5.45 -11.93
CA ASP A 75 11.31 5.06 -11.61
C ASP A 75 10.67 6.02 -10.60
N LYS A 76 11.04 7.30 -10.73
CA LYS A 76 10.64 8.41 -9.86
C LYS A 76 9.13 8.46 -9.61
N ASP A 77 8.34 8.28 -10.66
CA ASP A 77 6.88 8.38 -10.59
C ASP A 77 6.28 7.28 -9.72
N TYR A 78 6.76 6.04 -9.82
CA TYR A 78 6.30 4.93 -8.99
C TYR A 78 6.74 5.10 -7.54
N ALA A 79 7.99 5.52 -7.29
CA ALA A 79 8.51 5.71 -5.94
C ALA A 79 7.73 6.77 -5.16
N TYR A 80 7.54 7.96 -5.75
CA TYR A 80 6.82 9.04 -5.08
C TYR A 80 5.31 8.79 -5.04
N SER A 81 4.71 8.29 -6.12
CA SER A 81 3.27 7.98 -6.11
C SER A 81 2.96 6.87 -5.09
N GLY A 82 3.80 5.84 -5.01
CA GLY A 82 3.70 4.80 -3.99
C GLY A 82 3.77 5.37 -2.57
N LEU A 83 4.74 6.25 -2.30
CA LEU A 83 4.85 6.92 -1.00
C LEU A 83 3.59 7.72 -0.66
N THR A 84 3.13 8.58 -1.58
CA THR A 84 1.94 9.40 -1.39
C THR A 84 0.70 8.55 -1.14
N LEU A 85 0.48 7.50 -1.95
CA LEU A 85 -0.66 6.60 -1.81
C LEU A 85 -0.66 5.87 -0.46
N ASN A 86 0.48 5.35 -0.01
CA ASN A 86 0.55 4.68 1.29
C ASN A 86 0.24 5.66 2.43
N ILE A 87 0.74 6.89 2.38
CA ILE A 87 0.43 7.92 3.40
C ILE A 87 -1.08 8.21 3.40
N VAL A 88 -1.67 8.47 2.23
CA VAL A 88 -3.11 8.77 2.11
C VAL A 88 -3.95 7.60 2.63
N PHE A 89 -3.64 6.37 2.24
CA PHE A 89 -4.41 5.19 2.65
C PHE A 89 -4.21 4.87 4.13
N LEU A 90 -3.03 5.13 4.69
CA LEU A 90 -2.79 5.01 6.12
C LEU A 90 -3.61 6.03 6.91
N LEU A 91 -3.70 7.27 6.44
CA LEU A 91 -4.56 8.30 7.05
C LEU A 91 -6.04 7.89 7.00
N ILE A 92 -6.52 7.41 5.85
CA ILE A 92 -7.89 6.90 5.70
C ILE A 92 -8.12 5.75 6.68
N TYR A 93 -7.21 4.77 6.74
CA TYR A 93 -7.31 3.63 7.66
C TYR A 93 -7.35 4.08 9.12
N ILE A 94 -6.48 5.01 9.53
CA ILE A 94 -6.47 5.56 10.89
C ILE A 94 -7.79 6.24 11.21
N ILE A 95 -8.32 7.09 10.31
CA ILE A 95 -9.62 7.76 10.49
C ILE A 95 -10.73 6.71 10.62
N SER A 96 -10.73 5.67 9.78
CA SER A 96 -11.72 4.58 9.84
C SER A 96 -11.64 3.80 11.15
N VAL A 97 -10.43 3.51 11.65
CA VAL A 97 -10.23 2.86 12.95
C VAL A 97 -10.74 3.74 14.10
N ILE A 98 -10.41 5.04 14.09
CA ILE A 98 -10.90 5.99 15.10
C ILE A 98 -12.42 6.05 15.09
N TYR A 99 -13.03 6.13 13.91
CA TYR A 99 -14.48 6.14 13.76
C TYR A 99 -15.11 4.86 14.32
N PHE A 100 -14.54 3.69 13.99
CA PHE A 100 -15.03 2.40 14.43
C PHE A 100 -14.90 2.16 15.95
N LEU A 101 -13.81 2.66 16.57
CA LEU A 101 -13.60 2.53 18.01
C LEU A 101 -14.33 3.60 18.84
N GLY A 102 -14.70 4.72 18.22
CA GLY A 102 -15.43 5.82 18.87
C GLY A 102 -16.95 5.75 18.73
N SER A 103 -17.48 4.85 17.89
CA SER A 103 -18.90 4.57 17.68
C SER A 103 -19.41 3.45 18.59
#